data_AF-A0A367WGI8-F1
#
_entry.id   AF-A0A367WGI8-F1
#
_cell.length_a   1.000
_cell.length_b   1.000
_cell.length_c   1.000
_cell.angle_alpha   90.00
_cell.angle_beta   90.00
_cell.angle_gamma   90.00
#
_symmetry.space_group_name_H-M   'P 1'
#
loop_
_entity.id
_entity.type
_entity.pdbx_description
1 polymer ?
#
loop_
_entity_poly.entity_id
_entity_poly.type
_entity_poly.pdbx_seq_one_letter_code
_entity_poly.pdbx_strand_id
1 'polypeptide(L)'
;MINDFLKSIAQFSDPRFRKVVLIGVAGALATIIGLWFLIWFGLSSITFFTDGGWLESAVDWLLGIGLTLLVILLFPAATVLISSLLLDQIADAVEDKHYPTLPDTRPQPVSEALISGLKFALTALALNILILPLLLAGPLYIIAFYTMNGYLLSREYFELVAGRRYDARTVETIRKSRQKKLWVAGIALTFLMTIPVVNLVAPIIATAFMVHYSVRLGTFVPQTA
;
A
#
# COMPACT_ATOMS: atom_id res chain seq x y z
N MET A 1 -1.31 -20.63 1.99
CA MET A 1 -1.91 -19.28 2.02
C MET A 1 -2.04 -18.84 3.47
N ILE A 2 -2.86 -19.53 4.27
CA ILE A 2 -3.02 -19.22 5.70
C ILE A 2 -1.68 -19.29 6.46
N ASN A 3 -0.85 -20.30 6.21
CA ASN A 3 0.45 -20.42 6.89
C ASN A 3 1.45 -19.31 6.49
N ASP A 4 1.36 -18.76 5.28
CA ASP A 4 2.24 -17.65 4.84
C ASP A 4 1.75 -16.33 5.45
N PHE A 5 0.43 -16.16 5.55
CA PHE A 5 -0.19 -15.04 6.25
C PHE A 5 0.16 -15.05 7.74
N LEU A 6 0.07 -16.21 8.41
CA LEU A 6 0.50 -16.36 9.80
C LEU A 6 1.99 -16.07 9.98
N LYS A 7 2.85 -16.48 9.04
CA LYS A 7 4.28 -16.12 9.05
C LYS A 7 4.49 -14.60 8.91
N SER A 8 3.75 -13.93 8.02
CA SER A 8 3.82 -12.47 7.87
C SER A 8 3.36 -11.72 9.12
N ILE A 9 2.35 -12.23 9.84
CA ILE A 9 1.93 -11.67 11.13
C ILE A 9 3.00 -11.94 12.20
N ALA A 10 3.58 -13.15 12.24
CA ALA A 10 4.61 -13.49 13.20
C ALA A 10 5.90 -12.67 13.03
N GLN A 11 6.17 -12.16 11.82
CA GLN A 11 7.30 -11.25 11.53
C GLN A 11 7.19 -9.91 12.27
N PHE A 12 6.01 -9.49 12.73
CA PHE A 12 5.89 -8.35 13.63
C PHE A 12 6.64 -8.54 14.95
N SER A 13 7.11 -9.74 15.29
CA SER A 13 7.97 -9.96 16.47
C SER A 13 9.45 -9.73 16.20
N ASP A 14 9.87 -9.58 14.93
CA ASP A 14 11.26 -9.33 14.57
C ASP A 14 11.63 -7.85 14.80
N PRO A 15 12.71 -7.55 15.56
CA PRO A 15 13.15 -6.18 15.80
C PRO A 15 13.53 -5.40 14.53
N ARG A 16 14.05 -6.04 13.48
CA ARG A 16 14.36 -5.36 12.21
C ARG A 16 13.10 -4.96 11.46
N PHE A 17 12.12 -5.86 11.38
CA PHE A 17 10.84 -5.59 10.75
C PHE A 17 10.05 -4.53 11.52
N ARG A 18 10.03 -4.62 12.87
CA ARG A 18 9.46 -3.58 13.74
C ARG A 18 10.08 -2.22 13.49
N LYS A 19 11.40 -2.13 13.29
CA LYS A 19 12.07 -0.85 13.01
C LYS A 19 11.56 -0.22 11.73
N VAL A 20 11.41 -1.00 10.66
CA VAL A 20 10.88 -0.51 9.37
C VAL A 20 9.43 -0.04 9.52
N VAL A 21 8.58 -0.85 10.15
CA VAL A 21 7.19 -0.47 10.46
C VAL A 21 7.15 0.81 11.30
N LEU A 22 7.97 0.91 12.34
CA LEU A 22 7.98 2.03 13.27
C LEU A 22 8.51 3.31 12.61
N ILE A 23 9.49 3.20 11.70
CA ILE A 23 9.94 4.33 10.87
C ILE A 23 8.80 4.80 9.96
N GLY A 24 8.07 3.88 9.31
CA GLY A 24 6.93 4.23 8.46
C GLY A 24 5.80 4.91 9.23
N VAL A 25 5.40 4.32 10.36
CA VAL A 25 4.36 4.86 11.23
C VAL A 25 4.78 6.19 11.88
N ALA A 26 6.00 6.27 12.42
CA ALA A 26 6.50 7.49 13.04
C ALA A 26 6.70 8.60 11.99
N GLY A 27 7.17 8.25 10.78
CA GLY A 27 7.25 9.17 9.65
C GLY A 27 5.87 9.73 9.29
N ALA A 28 4.85 8.88 9.17
CA ALA A 28 3.49 9.31 8.88
C ALA A 28 2.94 10.25 9.97
N LEU A 29 3.13 9.88 11.24
CA LEU A 29 2.73 10.72 12.36
C LEU A 29 3.48 12.06 12.37
N ALA A 30 4.79 12.07 12.15
CA ALA A 30 5.60 13.27 12.13
C ALA A 30 5.20 14.20 10.97
N THR A 31 4.99 13.67 9.77
CA THR A 31 4.52 14.45 8.61
C THR A 31 3.17 15.11 8.91
N ILE A 32 2.27 14.38 9.57
CA ILE A 32 0.92 14.88 9.87
C ILE A 32 0.92 15.91 10.98
N ILE A 33 1.65 15.68 12.06
CA ILE A 33 1.82 16.65 13.13
C ILE A 33 2.50 17.91 12.57
N GLY A 34 3.50 17.75 11.70
CA GLY A 34 4.18 18.86 11.04
C GLY A 34 3.25 19.66 10.13
N LEU A 35 2.43 18.99 9.30
CA LEU A 35 1.42 19.65 8.47
C LEU A 35 0.37 20.36 9.31
N TRP A 36 -0.14 19.71 10.35
CA TRP A 36 -1.10 20.32 11.28
C TRP A 36 -0.53 21.57 11.93
N PHE A 37 0.71 21.50 12.42
CA PHE A 37 1.39 22.64 13.04
C PHE A 37 1.65 23.78 12.05
N LEU A 38 2.10 23.46 10.83
CA LEU A 38 2.34 24.46 9.77
C LEU A 38 1.06 25.18 9.36
N ILE A 39 -0.03 24.43 9.18
CA ILE A 39 -1.32 25.01 8.79
C ILE A 39 -1.91 25.80 9.96
N TRP A 40 -1.86 25.28 11.19
CA TRP A 40 -2.27 26.01 12.39
C TRP A 40 -1.50 27.32 12.54
N PHE A 41 -0.17 27.29 12.43
CA PHE A 41 0.68 28.47 12.51
C PHE A 41 0.33 29.50 11.43
N GLY A 42 0.14 29.05 10.19
CA GLY A 42 -0.27 29.90 9.08
C GLY A 42 -1.64 30.54 9.29
N LEU A 43 -2.63 29.78 9.77
CA LEU A 43 -3.97 30.29 10.06
C LEU A 43 -3.97 31.26 11.25
N SER A 44 -3.22 30.96 12.32
CA SER A 44 -3.09 31.85 13.49
C SER A 44 -2.38 33.18 13.19
N SER A 45 -1.69 33.27 12.05
CA SER A 45 -1.01 34.49 11.60
C SER A 45 -1.92 35.40 10.74
N ILE A 46 -3.11 34.92 10.38
CA ILE A 46 -4.08 35.65 9.57
C ILE A 46 -5.20 36.12 10.50
N THR A 47 -5.48 37.42 10.52
CA THR A 47 -6.67 37.97 11.16
C THR A 47 -7.72 38.20 10.07
N PHE A 48 -8.87 37.56 10.18
CA PHE A 48 -9.93 37.67 9.17
C PHE A 48 -10.82 38.88 9.43
N PHE A 49 -11.02 39.23 10.70
CA PHE A 49 -11.77 40.41 11.13
C PHE A 49 -10.91 41.32 12.01
N THR A 50 -10.87 42.62 11.67
CA THR A 50 -10.07 43.65 12.34
C THR A 50 -10.38 43.84 13.83
N ASP A 51 -11.59 43.50 14.27
CA ASP A 51 -12.07 43.80 15.62
C ASP A 51 -11.80 42.67 16.63
N GLY A 52 -11.28 41.51 16.19
CA GLY A 52 -10.93 40.39 17.07
C GLY A 52 -12.08 39.88 17.96
N GLY A 53 -13.32 40.13 17.56
CA GLY A 53 -14.52 39.83 18.34
C GLY A 53 -14.96 38.37 18.26
N TRP A 54 -16.17 38.08 18.76
CA TRP A 54 -16.74 36.72 18.76
C TRP A 54 -16.82 36.07 17.38
N LEU A 55 -16.88 36.88 16.31
CA LEU A 55 -16.87 36.43 14.93
C LEU A 55 -15.52 35.81 14.52
N GLU A 56 -14.41 36.40 14.99
CA GLU A 56 -13.05 35.86 14.79
C GLU A 56 -12.92 34.53 15.52
N SER A 57 -13.34 34.48 16.79
CA SER A 57 -13.32 33.22 17.57
C SER A 57 -14.17 32.12 16.91
N ALA A 58 -15.33 32.46 16.34
CA ALA A 58 -16.17 31.50 15.64
C ALA A 58 -15.49 30.95 14.37
N VAL A 59 -14.80 31.80 13.62
CA VAL A 59 -14.03 31.41 12.43
C VAL A 59 -12.82 30.55 12.79
N ASP A 60 -12.07 30.90 13.84
CA ASP A 60 -10.95 30.10 14.34
C ASP A 60 -11.38 28.69 14.73
N TRP A 61 -12.52 28.56 15.43
CA TRP A 61 -13.09 27.26 15.77
C TRP A 61 -13.48 26.45 14.53
N LEU A 62 -14.13 27.09 13.54
CA LEU A 62 -14.51 26.46 12.28
C LEU A 62 -13.28 25.98 11.50
N LEU A 63 -12.25 26.81 11.40
CA LEU A 63 -10.99 26.48 10.74
C LEU A 63 -10.23 25.37 11.48
N GLY A 64 -10.20 25.39 12.81
CA GLY A 64 -9.59 24.34 13.62
C GLY A 64 -10.28 22.98 13.48
N ILE A 65 -11.62 22.96 13.43
CA ILE A 65 -12.38 21.74 13.14
C ILE A 65 -12.13 21.28 11.71
N GLY A 66 -12.19 22.19 10.74
CA GLY A 66 -11.92 21.89 9.32
C GLY A 66 -10.52 21.30 9.11
N LEU A 67 -9.51 21.86 9.78
CA LEU A 67 -8.14 21.36 9.74
C LEU A 67 -8.03 19.96 10.36
N THR A 68 -8.65 19.74 11.52
CA THR A 68 -8.69 18.42 12.16
C THR A 68 -9.31 17.36 11.25
N LEU A 69 -10.45 17.68 10.63
CA LEU A 69 -11.11 16.78 9.68
C LEU A 69 -10.25 16.51 8.44
N LEU A 70 -9.60 17.54 7.91
CA LEU A 70 -8.67 17.41 6.79
C LEU A 70 -7.50 16.48 7.15
N VAL A 71 -6.92 16.63 8.34
CA VAL A 71 -5.83 15.76 8.81
C VAL A 71 -6.29 14.32 8.95
N ILE A 72 -7.45 14.07 9.55
CA ILE A 72 -8.01 12.72 9.67
C ILE A 72 -8.25 12.10 8.28
N LEU A 73 -8.70 12.90 7.31
CA LEU A 73 -8.94 12.47 5.93
C LEU A 73 -7.63 12.17 5.18
N LEU A 74 -6.59 12.97 5.39
CA LEU A 74 -5.29 12.81 4.72
C LEU A 74 -4.40 11.74 5.38
N PHE A 75 -4.66 11.38 6.65
CA PHE A 75 -3.86 10.42 7.40
C PHE A 75 -3.70 9.05 6.71
N PRO A 76 -4.77 8.40 6.21
CA PRO A 76 -4.65 7.15 5.46
C PRO A 76 -3.79 7.30 4.19
N ALA A 77 -3.98 8.39 3.44
CA ALA A 77 -3.24 8.64 2.21
C ALA A 77 -1.73 8.80 2.47
N ALA A 78 -1.36 9.54 3.52
CA ALA A 78 0.03 9.69 3.94
C ALA A 78 0.65 8.35 4.38
N THR A 79 -0.10 7.53 5.12
CA THR A 79 0.35 6.20 5.58
C THR A 79 0.63 5.28 4.38
N VAL A 80 -0.26 5.27 3.38
CA VAL A 80 -0.07 4.47 2.15
C VAL A 80 1.15 4.97 1.37
N LEU A 81 1.30 6.29 1.22
CA LEU A 81 2.45 6.89 0.53
C LEU A 81 3.78 6.53 1.20
N ILE A 82 3.85 6.57 2.52
CA ILE A 82 5.08 6.24 3.24
C ILE A 82 5.33 4.73 3.21
N SER A 83 4.28 3.93 3.34
CA SER A 83 4.39 2.47 3.23
C SER A 83 4.87 2.04 1.85
N SER A 84 4.49 2.75 0.78
CA SER A 84 4.93 2.44 -0.59
C SER A 84 6.44 2.62 -0.78
N LEU A 85 7.05 3.60 -0.09
CA LEU A 85 8.51 3.82 -0.10
C LEU A 85 9.29 2.73 0.65
N LEU A 86 8.62 1.97 1.52
CA LEU A 86 9.24 0.93 2.34
C LEU A 86 9.08 -0.47 1.75
N LEU A 87 8.29 -0.64 0.68
CA LEU A 87 7.97 -1.97 0.15
C LEU A 87 9.23 -2.74 -0.28
N ASP A 88 10.19 -2.08 -0.94
CA ASP A 88 11.45 -2.72 -1.32
C ASP A 88 12.28 -3.15 -0.10
N GLN A 89 12.38 -2.29 0.91
CA GLN A 89 13.10 -2.59 2.15
C GLN A 89 12.45 -3.75 2.92
N ILE A 90 11.13 -3.86 2.86
CA ILE A 90 10.39 -4.97 3.47
C ILE A 90 10.69 -6.26 2.70
N ALA A 91 10.71 -6.21 1.37
CA ALA A 91 11.07 -7.36 0.55
C ALA A 91 12.51 -7.81 0.84
N ASP A 92 13.47 -6.89 0.88
CA ASP A 92 14.87 -7.14 1.28
C ASP A 92 14.93 -7.85 2.64
N ALA A 93 14.28 -7.28 3.66
CA ALA A 93 14.32 -7.83 5.02
C ALA A 93 13.72 -9.24 5.12
N VAL A 94 12.69 -9.55 4.32
CA VAL A 94 12.07 -10.88 4.29
C VAL A 94 12.97 -11.87 3.53
N GLU A 95 13.54 -11.47 2.40
CA GLU A 95 14.42 -12.29 1.58
C GLU A 95 15.71 -12.65 2.32
N ASP A 96 16.39 -11.67 2.93
CA ASP A 96 17.63 -11.89 3.70
C ASP A 96 17.43 -12.91 4.83
N LYS A 97 16.27 -12.86 5.49
CA LYS A 97 15.98 -13.70 6.65
C LYS A 97 15.51 -15.10 6.27
N HIS A 98 14.62 -15.20 5.29
CA HIS A 98 13.92 -16.46 5.00
C HIS A 98 14.38 -17.16 3.73
N TYR A 99 15.02 -16.43 2.82
CA TYR A 99 15.39 -16.90 1.50
C TYR A 99 16.77 -16.38 1.04
N PRO A 100 17.84 -16.58 1.83
CA PRO A 100 19.17 -16.07 1.50
C PRO A 100 19.79 -16.70 0.25
N THR A 101 19.21 -17.79 -0.27
CA THR A 101 19.67 -18.51 -1.47
C THR A 101 18.96 -18.07 -2.75
N LEU A 102 18.13 -17.02 -2.68
CA LEU A 102 17.51 -16.47 -3.89
C LEU A 102 18.55 -15.79 -4.77
N PRO A 103 18.34 -15.76 -6.10
CA PRO A 103 19.19 -15.00 -7.00
C PRO A 103 19.27 -13.52 -6.60
N ASP A 104 20.38 -12.87 -6.95
CA ASP A 104 20.54 -11.43 -6.74
C ASP A 104 19.45 -10.61 -7.45
N THR A 105 19.13 -9.47 -6.87
CA THR A 105 18.18 -8.52 -7.45
C THR A 105 18.77 -7.83 -8.67
N ARG A 106 17.95 -7.64 -9.70
CA ARG A 106 18.26 -6.83 -10.88
C ARG A 106 17.94 -5.35 -10.60
N PRO A 107 18.83 -4.41 -10.96
CA PRO A 107 18.47 -2.99 -10.95
C PRO A 107 17.38 -2.73 -11.99
N GLN A 108 16.20 -2.30 -11.52
CA GLN A 108 15.07 -2.00 -12.40
C GLN A 108 15.25 -0.61 -13.05
N PRO A 109 15.26 -0.49 -14.39
CA PRO A 109 15.30 0.80 -15.05
C PRO A 109 14.06 1.63 -14.73
N VAL A 110 14.24 2.94 -14.52
CA VAL A 110 13.12 3.88 -14.24
C VAL A 110 12.06 3.84 -15.34
N SER A 111 12.47 3.65 -16.60
CA SER A 111 11.54 3.50 -17.73
C SER A 111 10.66 2.26 -17.62
N GLU A 112 11.19 1.13 -17.15
CA GLU A 112 10.41 -0.09 -16.93
C GLU A 112 9.40 0.10 -15.79
N ALA A 113 9.83 0.72 -14.69
CA ALA A 113 8.95 1.05 -13.57
C ALA A 113 7.81 1.98 -14.01
N LEU A 114 8.12 3.02 -14.81
CA LEU A 114 7.12 3.96 -15.32
C LEU A 114 6.12 3.30 -16.25
N ILE A 115 6.57 2.45 -17.16
CA ILE A 115 5.68 1.73 -18.09
C ILE A 115 4.78 0.74 -17.33
N SER A 116 5.34 0.00 -16.36
CA SER A 116 4.55 -0.91 -15.52
C SER A 116 3.51 -0.14 -14.70
N GLY A 117 3.91 0.96 -14.06
CA GLY A 117 3.02 1.84 -13.31
C GLY A 117 1.91 2.44 -14.17
N LEU A 118 2.22 2.92 -15.38
CA LEU A 118 1.22 3.45 -16.29
C LEU A 118 0.23 2.36 -16.75
N LYS A 119 0.70 1.16 -17.08
CA LYS A 119 -0.17 0.03 -17.43
C LYS A 119 -1.07 -0.34 -16.27
N PHE A 120 -0.55 -0.36 -15.04
CA PHE A 120 -1.35 -0.61 -13.85
C PHE A 120 -2.42 0.46 -13.66
N ALA A 121 -2.04 1.75 -13.71
CA ALA A 121 -2.96 2.88 -13.58
C ALA A 121 -4.08 2.86 -14.63
N LEU A 122 -3.75 2.61 -15.91
CA LEU A 122 -4.75 2.48 -16.97
C LEU A 122 -5.68 1.29 -16.76
N THR A 123 -5.15 0.16 -16.29
CA THR A 123 -5.98 -1.02 -15.98
C THR A 123 -6.91 -0.74 -14.80
N ALA A 124 -6.38 -0.13 -13.74
CA ALA A 124 -7.16 0.26 -12.56
C ALA A 124 -8.26 1.24 -12.94
N LEU A 125 -7.94 2.26 -13.74
CA LEU A 125 -8.91 3.24 -14.24
C LEU A 125 -10.02 2.56 -15.07
N ALA A 126 -9.66 1.72 -16.03
CA ALA A 126 -10.64 1.02 -16.87
C ALA A 126 -11.57 0.12 -16.06
N LEU A 127 -11.02 -0.64 -15.11
CA LEU A 127 -11.82 -1.50 -14.23
C LEU A 127 -12.72 -0.69 -13.29
N ASN A 128 -12.23 0.43 -12.74
CA ASN A 128 -13.05 1.32 -11.92
C ASN A 128 -14.18 1.96 -12.74
N ILE A 129 -13.95 2.36 -13.98
CA ILE A 129 -15.04 2.84 -14.85
C ILE A 129 -16.07 1.74 -15.10
N LEU A 130 -15.61 0.50 -15.32
CA LEU A 130 -16.48 -0.66 -15.54
C LEU A 130 -17.34 -0.99 -14.31
N ILE A 131 -16.85 -0.73 -13.09
CA ILE A 131 -17.60 -1.02 -11.86
C ILE A 131 -18.63 0.06 -11.50
N LEU A 132 -18.52 1.28 -12.05
CA LEU A 132 -19.43 2.38 -11.73
C LEU A 132 -20.92 2.05 -11.95
N PRO A 133 -21.34 1.43 -13.07
CA PRO A 133 -22.75 1.05 -13.26
C PRO A 133 -23.25 0.05 -12.21
N LEU A 134 -22.37 -0.78 -11.66
CA LEU A 134 -22.71 -1.77 -10.64
C LEU A 134 -22.96 -1.15 -9.27
N LEU A 135 -22.63 0.12 -9.05
CA LEU A 135 -22.87 0.81 -7.78
C LEU A 135 -24.35 0.78 -7.38
N LEU A 136 -25.26 0.80 -8.37
CA LEU A 136 -26.70 0.73 -8.15
C LEU A 136 -27.23 -0.70 -7.93
N ALA A 137 -26.40 -1.72 -8.17
CA ALA A 137 -26.78 -3.14 -8.09
C ALA A 137 -26.70 -3.73 -6.66
N GLY A 138 -26.47 -2.90 -5.64
CA GLY A 138 -26.50 -3.31 -4.24
C GLY A 138 -25.44 -4.37 -3.90
N PRO A 139 -25.79 -5.55 -3.38
CA PRO A 139 -24.82 -6.58 -2.98
C PRO A 139 -23.87 -7.03 -4.09
N LEU A 140 -24.29 -6.95 -5.36
CA LEU A 140 -23.44 -7.31 -6.50
C LEU A 140 -22.22 -6.39 -6.61
N TYR A 141 -22.33 -5.12 -6.21
CA TYR A 141 -21.21 -4.19 -6.14
C TYR A 141 -20.12 -4.69 -5.19
N ILE A 142 -20.49 -5.23 -4.03
CA ILE A 142 -19.54 -5.72 -3.02
C ILE A 142 -18.72 -6.88 -3.61
N ILE A 143 -19.39 -7.83 -4.27
CA ILE A 143 -18.71 -8.95 -4.91
C ILE A 143 -17.77 -8.42 -6.00
N ALA A 144 -18.25 -7.54 -6.87
CA ALA A 144 -17.42 -6.96 -7.92
C ALA A 144 -16.23 -6.18 -7.35
N PHE A 145 -16.41 -5.45 -6.24
CA PHE A 145 -15.39 -4.66 -5.59
C PHE A 145 -14.24 -5.54 -5.09
N TYR A 146 -14.52 -6.59 -4.32
CA TYR A 146 -13.49 -7.49 -3.81
C TYR A 146 -12.79 -8.26 -4.92
N THR A 147 -13.56 -8.68 -5.92
CA THR A 147 -13.07 -9.44 -7.08
C THR A 147 -12.12 -8.61 -7.94
N MET A 148 -12.49 -7.36 -8.22
CA MET A 148 -11.71 -6.41 -9.01
C MET A 148 -10.47 -5.93 -8.26
N ASN A 149 -10.63 -5.46 -7.02
CA ASN A 149 -9.50 -5.01 -6.22
C ASN A 149 -8.55 -6.15 -5.89
N GLY A 150 -9.06 -7.38 -5.70
CA GLY A 150 -8.20 -8.54 -5.52
C GLY A 150 -7.33 -8.82 -6.74
N TYR A 151 -7.85 -8.60 -7.95
CA TYR A 151 -7.05 -8.67 -9.17
C TYR A 151 -5.99 -7.59 -9.25
N LEU A 152 -6.35 -6.34 -8.93
CA LEU A 152 -5.42 -5.21 -8.94
C LEU A 152 -4.29 -5.39 -7.91
N LEU A 153 -4.62 -5.65 -6.64
CA LEU A 153 -3.64 -5.82 -5.58
C LEU A 153 -2.74 -7.03 -5.83
N SER A 154 -3.31 -8.19 -6.21
CA SER A 154 -2.47 -9.36 -6.49
C SER A 154 -1.47 -9.10 -7.62
N ARG A 155 -1.87 -8.35 -8.65
CA ARG A 155 -1.00 -7.94 -9.73
C ARG A 155 0.09 -6.98 -9.25
N GLU A 156 -0.28 -5.91 -8.56
CA GLU A 156 0.64 -4.87 -8.08
C GLU A 156 1.75 -5.44 -7.19
N TYR A 157 1.36 -6.13 -6.11
CA TYR A 157 2.33 -6.69 -5.17
C TYR A 157 3.16 -7.82 -5.80
N PHE A 158 2.59 -8.61 -6.71
CA PHE A 158 3.36 -9.64 -7.42
C PHE A 158 4.37 -9.02 -8.39
N GLU A 159 3.98 -8.00 -9.15
CA GLU A 159 4.87 -7.30 -10.08
C GLU A 159 6.01 -6.60 -9.33
N LEU A 160 5.74 -6.03 -8.15
CA LEU A 160 6.76 -5.47 -7.26
C LEU A 160 7.78 -6.53 -6.84
N VAL A 161 7.32 -7.69 -6.35
CA VAL A 161 8.21 -8.76 -5.86
C VAL A 161 8.97 -9.44 -6.99
N ALA A 162 8.28 -9.78 -8.08
CA ALA A 162 8.90 -10.51 -9.20
C ALA A 162 9.76 -9.60 -10.09
N GLY A 163 9.40 -8.31 -10.21
CA GLY A 163 10.13 -7.31 -10.98
C GLY A 163 11.54 -7.03 -10.46
N ARG A 164 11.81 -7.39 -9.20
CA ARG A 164 13.14 -7.33 -8.59
C ARG A 164 14.13 -8.32 -9.21
N ARG A 165 13.69 -9.34 -9.95
CA ARG A 165 14.56 -10.37 -10.56
C ARG A 165 14.29 -10.62 -12.03
N TYR A 166 13.11 -10.27 -12.52
CA TYR A 166 12.68 -10.54 -13.89
C TYR A 166 12.24 -9.26 -14.61
N ASP A 167 12.42 -9.22 -15.92
CA ASP A 167 11.89 -8.15 -16.77
C ASP A 167 10.35 -8.21 -16.84
N ALA A 168 9.73 -7.09 -17.23
CA ALA A 168 8.28 -6.95 -17.27
C ALA A 168 7.56 -8.03 -18.10
N ARG A 169 8.17 -8.54 -19.20
CA ARG A 169 7.52 -9.57 -20.04
C ARG A 169 7.55 -10.93 -19.34
N THR A 170 8.67 -11.27 -18.72
CA THR A 170 8.81 -12.50 -17.93
C THR A 170 7.86 -12.49 -16.73
N VAL A 171 7.81 -11.38 -16.00
CA VAL A 171 6.86 -11.20 -14.89
C VAL A 171 5.42 -11.38 -15.35
N GLU A 172 5.03 -10.76 -16.48
CA GLU A 172 3.68 -10.89 -17.03
C GLU A 172 3.35 -12.36 -17.39
N THR A 173 4.32 -13.08 -17.94
CA THR A 173 4.16 -14.49 -18.33
C THR A 173 3.96 -15.39 -17.10
N ILE A 174 4.77 -15.21 -16.06
CA ILE A 174 4.62 -15.96 -14.80
C ILE A 174 3.30 -15.60 -14.12
N ARG A 175 2.93 -14.32 -14.11
CA ARG A 175 1.66 -13.87 -13.53
C ARG A 175 0.47 -14.53 -14.22
N LYS A 176 0.46 -14.56 -15.56
CA LYS A 176 -0.62 -15.18 -16.35
C LYS A 176 -0.74 -16.68 -16.07
N SER A 177 0.38 -17.40 -15.99
CA SER A 177 0.35 -18.85 -15.69
C SER A 177 -0.15 -19.16 -14.27
N ARG A 178 -0.04 -18.20 -13.33
CA ARG A 178 -0.44 -18.37 -11.93
C ARG A 178 -1.61 -17.47 -11.51
N GLN A 179 -2.31 -16.88 -12.47
CA GLN A 179 -3.27 -15.80 -12.23
C GLN A 179 -4.36 -16.17 -11.22
N LYS A 180 -4.96 -17.38 -11.34
CA LYS A 180 -6.02 -17.83 -10.42
C LYS A 180 -5.55 -17.86 -8.96
N LYS A 181 -4.32 -18.35 -8.73
CA LYS A 181 -3.73 -18.46 -7.39
C LYS A 181 -3.37 -17.09 -6.83
N LEU A 182 -2.82 -16.20 -7.65
CA LEU A 182 -2.52 -14.82 -7.26
C LEU A 182 -3.80 -14.05 -6.96
N TRP A 183 -4.83 -14.21 -7.78
CA TRP A 183 -6.09 -13.50 -7.64
C TRP A 183 -6.82 -13.80 -6.33
N VAL A 184 -6.93 -15.08 -5.94
CA VAL A 184 -7.52 -15.47 -4.65
C VAL A 184 -6.72 -14.88 -3.48
N ALA A 185 -5.40 -14.83 -3.62
CA ALA A 185 -4.54 -14.21 -2.62
C ALA A 185 -4.80 -12.69 -2.52
N GLY A 186 -4.97 -12.03 -3.67
CA GLY A 186 -5.34 -10.62 -3.73
C GLY A 186 -6.69 -10.32 -3.11
N ILE A 187 -7.71 -11.17 -3.31
CA ILE A 187 -9.02 -10.99 -2.65
C ILE A 187 -8.87 -11.00 -1.12
N ALA A 188 -8.04 -11.91 -0.59
CA ALA A 188 -7.75 -11.94 0.84
C ALA A 188 -7.02 -10.67 1.32
N LEU A 189 -6.08 -10.14 0.52
CA LEU A 189 -5.41 -8.86 0.80
C LEU A 189 -6.39 -7.68 0.75
N THR A 190 -7.32 -7.64 -0.21
CA THR A 190 -8.36 -6.61 -0.28
C THR A 190 -9.24 -6.63 0.96
N PHE A 191 -9.64 -7.82 1.42
CA PHE A 191 -10.40 -7.96 2.66
C PHE A 191 -9.63 -7.41 3.87
N LEU A 192 -8.33 -7.71 3.95
CA LEU A 192 -7.46 -7.19 5.01
C LEU A 192 -7.41 -5.65 5.02
N MET A 193 -7.26 -5.04 3.85
CA MET A 193 -7.20 -3.59 3.68
C MET A 193 -8.52 -2.87 3.95
N THR A 194 -9.64 -3.60 3.96
CA THR A 194 -10.95 -3.02 4.30
C THR A 194 -11.08 -2.74 5.80
N ILE A 195 -10.27 -3.40 6.65
CA ILE A 195 -10.29 -3.19 8.10
C ILE A 195 -9.41 -1.97 8.44
N PRO A 196 -9.95 -0.85 8.95
CA PRO A 196 -9.21 0.42 9.07
C PRO A 196 -7.89 0.32 9.86
N VAL A 197 -7.92 -0.35 11.01
CA VAL A 197 -6.74 -0.53 11.87
C VAL A 197 -5.68 -1.40 11.20
N VAL A 198 -6.11 -2.45 10.48
CA VAL A 198 -5.20 -3.36 9.79
C VAL A 198 -4.64 -2.71 8.52
N ASN A 199 -5.40 -1.84 7.87
CA ASN A 199 -4.99 -1.12 6.66
C ASN A 199 -3.71 -0.30 6.86
N LEU A 200 -3.42 0.13 8.10
CA LEU A 200 -2.19 0.85 8.45
C LEU A 200 -0.93 0.01 8.23
N VAL A 201 -1.04 -1.31 8.40
CA VAL A 201 0.07 -2.27 8.26
C VAL A 201 -0.13 -3.22 7.10
N ALA A 202 -1.28 -3.16 6.43
CA ALA A 202 -1.65 -4.07 5.36
C ALA A 202 -0.67 -4.04 4.17
N PRO A 203 -0.12 -2.90 3.71
CA PRO A 203 0.89 -2.90 2.65
C PRO A 203 2.15 -3.69 3.03
N ILE A 204 2.55 -3.60 4.29
CA ILE A 204 3.72 -4.29 4.84
C ILE A 204 3.47 -5.80 4.85
N ILE A 205 2.31 -6.20 5.37
CA ILE A 205 1.86 -7.60 5.38
C ILE A 205 1.74 -8.13 3.96
N ALA A 206 1.16 -7.36 3.04
CA ALA A 206 0.94 -7.75 1.66
C ALA A 206 2.26 -8.02 0.94
N THR A 207 3.27 -7.16 1.09
CA THR A 207 4.60 -7.37 0.51
C THR A 207 5.26 -8.63 1.08
N ALA A 208 5.34 -8.76 2.39
CA ALA A 208 5.95 -9.92 3.03
C ALA A 208 5.25 -11.23 2.63
N PHE A 209 3.91 -11.23 2.65
CA PHE A 209 3.09 -12.34 2.19
C PHE A 209 3.39 -12.67 0.72
N MET A 210 3.49 -11.66 -0.15
CA MET A 210 3.70 -11.87 -1.58
C MET A 210 5.10 -12.41 -1.90
N VAL A 211 6.13 -12.05 -1.12
CA VAL A 211 7.46 -12.69 -1.18
C VAL A 211 7.35 -14.18 -0.88
N HIS A 212 6.79 -14.54 0.28
CA HIS A 212 6.60 -15.95 0.65
C HIS A 212 5.75 -16.73 -0.36
N TYR A 213 4.67 -16.10 -0.84
CA TYR A 213 3.75 -16.70 -1.78
C TYR A 213 4.39 -16.95 -3.13
N SER A 214 5.17 -15.98 -3.63
CA SER A 214 5.89 -16.09 -4.91
C SER A 214 6.97 -17.16 -4.85
N VAL A 215 7.73 -17.24 -3.76
CA VAL A 215 8.71 -18.32 -3.56
C VAL A 215 8.02 -19.67 -3.53
N ARG A 216 6.93 -19.84 -2.76
CA ARG A 216 6.20 -21.12 -2.70
C ARG A 216 5.63 -21.52 -4.05
N LEU A 217 5.17 -20.54 -4.83
CA LEU A 217 4.69 -20.84 -6.17
C LEU A 217 5.83 -21.37 -7.06
N GLY A 218 7.10 -21.16 -6.72
CA GLY A 218 8.24 -21.49 -7.58
C GLY A 218 8.37 -20.44 -8.68
N THR A 219 8.13 -19.18 -8.33
CA THR A 219 8.38 -18.04 -9.22
C THR A 219 9.89 -17.82 -9.40
N PHE A 220 10.68 -18.13 -8.37
CA PHE A 220 12.13 -17.99 -8.38
C PHE A 220 12.78 -19.36 -8.41
N VAL A 221 13.74 -19.54 -9.33
CA VAL A 221 14.61 -20.71 -9.34
C VAL A 221 15.78 -20.40 -8.41
N PRO A 222 16.00 -21.17 -7.33
CA PRO A 222 17.19 -21.01 -6.49
C PRO A 222 18.45 -21.17 -7.36
N GLN A 223 19.47 -20.33 -7.15
CA GLN A 223 20.77 -20.64 -7.71
C GLN A 223 21.24 -21.94 -7.04
N THR A 224 21.31 -23.03 -7.80
CA THR A 224 22.00 -24.24 -7.33
C THR A 224 23.47 -23.84 -7.14
N ALA A 225 23.91 -23.83 -5.88
CA ALA A 225 25.33 -23.73 -5.54
C ALA A 225 26.10 -24.94 -6.08
#